data_AF-A0A444ZFY6-F1
#
_entry.id   AF-A0A444ZFY6-F1
#
_cell.length_a   1.000
_cell.length_b   1.000
_cell.length_c   1.000
_cell.angle_alpha   90.00
_cell.angle_beta   90.00
_cell.angle_gamma   90.00
#
_symmetry.space_group_name_H-M   'P 1'
#
loop_
_entity.id
_entity.type
_entity.pdbx_description
1 polymer ?
#
loop_
_entity_poly.entity_id
_entity_poly.type
_entity_poly.pdbx_seq_one_letter_code
_entity_poly.pdbx_strand_id
1 'polypeptide(L)'
;MTLEDVAIILGLPTNGLPVTGPTMSSFEALETECLHQFRVAPRKTDCRGSFIKLMWFRSLKDRIVLTDDVHIQMYVKCHIMLFGTILFGDKSGATVHWKFLPLLRNFAGIIQFSWGSTCLVHLYRSLCRVTCVDCKEMDGPLTLLLTWAWIRLPFLAPISDNPRVFSIANR
;
A
#
# COMPACT_ATOMS: atom_id res chain seq x y z
N MET A 1 0.02 18.25 -7.29
CA MET A 1 -0.81 17.34 -6.47
C MET A 1 -0.78 17.83 -5.03
N THR A 2 -1.90 17.86 -4.34
CA THR A 2 -2.01 18.30 -2.94
C THR A 2 -2.49 17.17 -2.02
N LEU A 3 -2.50 17.39 -0.70
CA LEU A 3 -3.11 16.43 0.23
C LEU A 3 -4.61 16.24 -0.05
N GLU A 4 -5.32 17.30 -0.45
CA GLU A 4 -6.72 17.22 -0.85
C GLU A 4 -6.91 16.28 -2.05
N ASP A 5 -6.06 16.37 -3.07
CA ASP A 5 -6.08 15.44 -4.20
C ASP A 5 -5.90 13.98 -3.74
N VAL A 6 -5.02 13.73 -2.77
CA VAL A 6 -4.80 12.38 -2.21
C VAL A 6 -6.01 11.86 -1.45
N ALA A 7 -6.64 12.72 -0.65
CA ALA A 7 -7.86 12.36 0.08
C ALA A 7 -9.00 12.01 -0.90
N ILE A 8 -9.17 12.79 -1.97
CA ILE A 8 -10.22 12.56 -2.97
C ILE A 8 -9.95 11.28 -3.79
N ILE A 9 -8.71 11.07 -4.23
CA ILE A 9 -8.38 9.95 -5.13
C ILE A 9 -8.29 8.61 -4.39
N LEU A 10 -7.68 8.59 -3.21
CA LEU A 10 -7.41 7.34 -2.47
C LEU A 10 -8.33 7.12 -1.27
N GLY A 11 -9.09 8.13 -0.84
CA GLY A 11 -9.89 8.05 0.39
C GLY A 11 -9.06 7.91 1.66
N LEU A 12 -7.77 8.25 1.62
CA LEU A 12 -6.86 8.05 2.75
C LEU A 12 -6.85 9.27 3.69
N PRO A 13 -6.73 9.05 5.01
CA PRO A 13 -6.62 10.12 5.99
C PRO A 13 -5.35 10.95 5.76
N THR A 14 -5.52 12.27 5.66
CA THR A 14 -4.43 13.25 5.46
C THR A 14 -4.00 13.93 6.76
N ASN A 15 -4.86 13.89 7.78
CA ASN A 15 -4.54 14.34 9.13
C ASN A 15 -4.22 13.15 10.02
N GLY A 16 -3.46 13.38 11.09
CA GLY A 16 -3.15 12.36 12.10
C GLY A 16 -1.66 12.15 12.33
N LEU A 17 -1.33 11.04 12.99
CA LEU A 17 0.03 10.71 13.38
C LEU A 17 0.92 10.43 12.15
N PRO A 18 2.20 10.83 12.18
CA PRO A 18 3.11 10.47 11.11
C PRO A 18 3.32 8.95 11.11
N VAL A 19 3.37 8.36 9.91
CA VAL A 19 3.68 6.94 9.71
C VAL A 19 5.19 6.75 9.90
N THR A 20 5.60 6.66 11.15
CA THR A 20 6.98 6.35 11.55
C THR A 20 7.01 4.98 12.22
N GLY A 21 8.09 4.25 12.01
CA GLY A 21 8.26 2.93 12.61
C GLY A 21 9.75 2.66 12.78
N PRO A 22 10.12 1.83 13.77
CA PRO A 22 11.51 1.45 13.96
C PRO A 22 12.03 0.74 12.70
N THR A 23 13.15 1.19 12.16
CA THR A 23 13.84 0.53 11.04
C THR A 23 14.63 -0.66 11.58
N MET A 24 13.96 -1.61 12.23
CA MET A 24 14.58 -2.87 12.58
C MET A 24 14.87 -3.63 11.27
N SER A 25 16.10 -4.13 11.12
CA SER A 25 16.57 -4.77 9.88
C SER A 25 16.93 -6.25 10.07
N SER A 26 16.62 -6.85 11.22
CA SER A 26 16.88 -8.27 11.44
C SER A 26 15.72 -9.15 10.96
N PHE A 27 16.06 -10.28 10.35
CA PHE A 27 15.09 -11.30 9.96
C PHE A 27 14.33 -11.85 11.18
N GLU A 28 14.99 -11.97 12.32
CA GLU A 28 14.38 -12.46 13.57
C GLU A 28 13.28 -11.52 14.09
N ALA A 29 13.47 -10.20 14.00
CA ALA A 29 12.44 -9.23 14.37
C ALA A 29 11.23 -9.31 13.42
N LEU A 30 11.50 -9.45 12.11
CA LEU A 30 10.47 -9.66 11.09
C LEU A 30 9.67 -10.94 11.35
N GLU A 31 10.37 -12.05 11.61
CA GLU A 31 9.77 -13.36 11.91
C GLU A 31 8.90 -13.28 13.16
N THR A 32 9.41 -12.69 14.23
CA THR A 32 8.68 -12.49 15.49
C THR A 32 7.42 -11.64 15.29
N GLU A 33 7.51 -10.55 14.54
CA GLU A 33 6.35 -9.70 14.27
C GLU A 33 5.29 -10.43 13.42
N CYS A 34 5.72 -11.22 12.42
CA CYS A 34 4.81 -12.02 11.61
C CYS A 34 4.13 -13.12 12.43
N LEU A 35 4.86 -13.81 13.31
CA LEU A 35 4.28 -14.80 14.23
C LEU A 35 3.25 -14.15 15.16
N HIS A 36 3.57 -12.97 15.71
CA HIS A 36 2.67 -12.25 16.59
C HIS A 36 1.37 -11.84 15.88
N GLN A 37 1.45 -11.34 14.64
CA GLN A 37 0.28 -10.80 13.95
C GLN A 37 -0.51 -11.81 13.11
N PHE A 38 0.16 -12.84 12.58
CA PHE A 38 -0.42 -13.80 11.65
C PHE A 38 -0.33 -15.26 12.10
N ARG A 39 0.30 -15.52 13.25
CA ARG A 39 0.57 -16.89 13.77
C ARG A 39 1.44 -17.76 12.85
N VAL A 40 1.92 -17.19 11.75
CA VAL A 40 2.75 -17.84 10.73
C VAL A 40 3.80 -16.84 10.26
N ALA A 41 5.03 -17.30 10.07
CA ALA A 41 6.12 -16.47 9.56
C ALA A 41 6.49 -16.82 8.11
N PRO A 42 7.01 -15.85 7.35
CA PRO A 42 7.65 -16.13 6.06
C PRO A 42 8.96 -16.89 6.25
N ARG A 43 9.30 -17.74 5.28
CA ARG A 43 10.63 -18.35 5.22
C ARG A 43 11.64 -17.29 4.79
N LYS A 44 12.94 -17.53 5.04
CA LYS A 44 14.01 -16.67 4.49
C LYS A 44 13.92 -16.52 2.96
N THR A 45 13.49 -17.56 2.25
CA THR A 45 13.25 -17.54 0.81
C THR A 45 12.10 -16.65 0.38
N ASP A 46 11.17 -16.34 1.28
CA ASP A 46 10.03 -15.44 1.07
C ASP A 46 10.39 -13.98 1.35
N CYS A 47 11.62 -13.73 1.80
CA CYS A 47 12.11 -12.41 2.16
C CYS A 47 13.29 -12.00 1.28
N ARG A 48 13.47 -10.69 1.12
CA ARG A 48 14.64 -10.07 0.48
C ARG A 48 15.07 -8.88 1.33
N GLY A 49 16.01 -9.09 2.25
CA GLY A 49 16.36 -8.08 3.26
C GLY A 49 15.15 -7.72 4.11
N SER A 50 14.81 -6.44 4.20
CA SER A 50 13.65 -5.92 4.94
C SER A 50 12.32 -5.98 4.17
N PHE A 51 12.24 -6.77 3.11
CA PHE A 51 11.06 -6.90 2.28
C PHE A 51 10.51 -8.32 2.30
N ILE A 52 9.18 -8.45 2.33
CA ILE A 52 8.45 -9.72 2.26
C ILE A 52 7.82 -9.81 0.87
N LYS A 53 7.90 -10.98 0.22
CA LYS A 53 7.27 -11.24 -1.07
C LYS A 53 5.75 -11.18 -0.97
N LEU A 54 5.11 -10.55 -1.94
CA LEU A 54 3.64 -10.48 -2.01
C LEU A 54 2.99 -11.85 -2.14
N MET A 55 3.65 -12.79 -2.81
CA MET A 55 3.17 -14.16 -2.94
C MET A 55 2.95 -14.83 -1.58
N TRP A 56 3.75 -14.48 -0.57
CA TRP A 56 3.56 -14.98 0.79
C TRP A 56 2.26 -14.43 1.40
N PHE A 57 2.02 -13.12 1.31
CA PHE A 57 0.77 -12.50 1.77
C PHE A 57 -0.46 -13.00 1.02
N ARG A 58 -0.38 -13.20 -0.30
CA ARG A 58 -1.47 -13.79 -1.10
C ARG A 58 -1.79 -15.20 -0.63
N SER A 59 -0.76 -16.06 -0.54
CA SER A 59 -0.92 -17.44 -0.07
C SER A 59 -1.42 -17.53 1.37
N LEU A 60 -1.02 -16.59 2.25
CA LEU A 60 -1.54 -16.51 3.60
C LEU A 60 -3.01 -16.11 3.59
N LYS A 61 -3.36 -15.05 2.87
CA LYS A 61 -4.75 -14.57 2.72
C LYS A 61 -5.68 -15.66 2.20
N ASP A 62 -5.26 -16.42 1.19
CA ASP A 62 -6.07 -17.47 0.58
C ASP A 62 -6.30 -18.68 1.51
N ARG A 63 -5.46 -18.84 2.55
CA ARG A 63 -5.59 -19.90 3.56
C ARG A 63 -6.38 -19.47 4.80
N ILE A 64 -6.64 -18.17 4.97
CA ILE A 64 -7.40 -17.67 6.13
C ILE A 64 -8.89 -17.94 5.90
N VAL A 65 -9.50 -18.68 6.83
CA VAL A 65 -10.96 -18.86 6.89
C VAL A 65 -11.54 -17.81 7.84
N LEU A 66 -12.55 -17.07 7.40
CA LEU A 66 -13.12 -15.93 8.14
C LEU A 66 -14.12 -16.39 9.21
N THR A 67 -13.64 -17.05 10.26
CA THR A 67 -14.47 -17.65 11.32
C THR A 67 -14.70 -16.76 12.53
N ASP A 68 -13.75 -15.89 12.86
CA ASP A 68 -13.79 -15.02 14.03
C ASP A 68 -13.04 -13.70 13.77
N ASP A 69 -13.15 -12.76 14.71
CA ASP A 69 -12.57 -11.43 14.61
C ASP A 69 -11.04 -11.47 14.40
N VAL A 70 -10.33 -12.43 15.01
CA VAL A 70 -8.88 -12.54 14.85
C VAL A 70 -8.52 -12.90 13.42
N HIS A 71 -9.22 -13.86 12.82
CA HIS A 71 -9.01 -14.23 11.41
C HIS A 71 -9.42 -13.12 10.44
N ILE A 72 -10.50 -12.39 10.74
CA ILE A 72 -10.90 -11.22 9.95
C ILE A 72 -9.81 -10.15 10.02
N GLN A 73 -9.29 -9.82 11.19
CA GLN A 73 -8.20 -8.87 11.33
C GLN A 73 -6.94 -9.33 10.58
N MET A 74 -6.56 -10.60 10.68
CA MET A 74 -5.43 -11.15 9.92
C MET A 74 -5.63 -10.99 8.40
N TYR A 75 -6.83 -11.28 7.90
CA TYR A 75 -7.18 -11.12 6.50
C TYR A 75 -7.07 -9.66 6.05
N VAL A 76 -7.63 -8.72 6.83
CA VAL A 76 -7.57 -7.30 6.50
C VAL A 76 -6.14 -6.78 6.57
N LYS A 77 -5.32 -7.20 7.54
CA LYS A 77 -3.89 -6.85 7.61
C LYS A 77 -3.13 -7.34 6.37
N CYS A 78 -3.38 -8.56 5.92
CA CYS A 78 -2.82 -9.05 4.65
C CYS A 78 -3.26 -8.17 3.47
N HIS A 79 -4.53 -7.76 3.44
CA HIS A 79 -5.06 -6.89 2.40
C HIS A 79 -4.42 -5.49 2.42
N ILE A 80 -4.22 -4.90 3.60
CA ILE A 80 -3.53 -3.61 3.76
C ILE A 80 -2.08 -3.72 3.29
N MET A 81 -1.36 -4.79 3.64
CA MET A 81 0.02 -5.01 3.17
C MET A 81 0.09 -5.18 1.64
N LEU A 82 -0.87 -5.88 1.04
CA LEU A 82 -1.00 -6.01 -0.42
C LEU A 82 -1.36 -4.68 -1.09
N PHE A 83 -2.23 -3.87 -0.49
CA PHE A 83 -2.55 -2.54 -1.01
C PHE A 83 -1.36 -1.58 -0.85
N GLY A 84 -0.60 -1.73 0.23
CA GLY A 84 0.62 -0.99 0.51
C GLY A 84 1.66 -1.10 -0.60
N THR A 85 1.68 -2.14 -1.43
CA THR A 85 2.59 -2.19 -2.60
C THR A 85 2.14 -1.35 -3.77
N ILE A 86 0.85 -1.06 -3.88
CA ILE A 86 0.37 -0.10 -4.89
C ILE A 86 0.80 1.30 -4.48
N LEU A 87 0.81 1.59 -3.18
CA LEU A 87 1.12 2.91 -2.64
C LEU A 87 2.62 3.15 -2.43
N PHE A 88 3.34 2.13 -2.01
CA PHE A 88 4.72 2.20 -1.50
C PHE A 88 5.62 1.11 -2.14
N GLY A 89 5.19 0.56 -3.28
CA GLY A 89 5.91 -0.49 -3.98
C GLY A 89 7.29 -0.04 -4.45
N ASP A 90 8.23 -0.97 -4.38
CA ASP A 90 9.52 -0.83 -5.03
C ASP A 90 9.38 -1.05 -6.55
N LYS A 91 10.48 -0.88 -7.30
CA LYS A 91 10.51 -1.09 -8.76
C LYS A 91 10.02 -2.47 -9.20
N SER A 92 10.13 -3.48 -8.34
CA SER A 92 9.70 -4.84 -8.69
C SER A 92 8.19 -5.03 -8.56
N GLY A 93 7.51 -4.20 -7.76
CA GLY A 93 6.09 -4.37 -7.42
C GLY A 93 5.76 -5.72 -6.77
N ALA A 94 6.77 -6.51 -6.39
CA ALA A 94 6.65 -7.90 -5.96
C ALA A 94 6.88 -8.09 -4.47
N THR A 95 7.33 -7.05 -3.76
CA THR A 95 7.65 -7.10 -2.35
C THR A 95 7.12 -5.88 -1.59
N VAL A 96 6.89 -6.04 -0.30
CA VAL A 96 6.46 -4.96 0.61
C VAL A 96 7.42 -4.86 1.78
N HIS A 97 7.75 -3.63 2.19
CA HIS A 97 8.64 -3.41 3.31
C HIS A 97 7.93 -3.75 4.63
N TRP A 98 8.54 -4.57 5.49
CA TRP A 98 7.88 -5.04 6.71
C TRP A 98 7.67 -3.97 7.79
N LYS A 99 8.34 -2.80 7.69
CA LYS A 99 8.17 -1.64 8.59
C LYS A 99 6.72 -1.19 8.82
N PHE A 100 5.80 -1.48 7.89
CA PHE A 100 4.39 -1.15 8.05
C PHE A 100 3.69 -2.12 9.00
N LEU A 101 4.22 -3.33 9.17
CA LEU A 101 3.62 -4.39 9.96
C LEU A 101 3.42 -3.97 11.42
N PRO A 102 4.43 -3.42 12.16
CA PRO A 102 4.21 -2.95 13.53
C PRO A 102 3.07 -1.94 13.68
N LEU A 103 2.79 -1.12 12.66
CA LEU A 103 1.69 -0.15 12.68
C LEU A 103 0.31 -0.81 12.64
N LEU A 104 0.23 -2.02 12.08
CA LEU A 104 -0.98 -2.82 12.01
C LEU A 104 -1.26 -3.60 13.31
N ARG A 105 -0.36 -3.54 14.31
CA ARG A 105 -0.55 -4.23 15.58
C ARG A 105 -1.80 -3.71 16.31
N ASN A 106 -1.92 -2.38 16.43
CA ASN A 106 -3.13 -1.74 16.93
C ASN A 106 -4.09 -1.47 15.77
N PHE A 107 -4.90 -2.48 15.44
CA PHE A 107 -5.80 -2.43 14.29
C PHE A 107 -6.77 -1.24 14.34
N ALA A 108 -7.33 -0.94 15.52
CA ALA A 108 -8.22 0.21 15.73
C ALA A 108 -7.50 1.57 15.56
N GLY A 109 -6.19 1.61 15.82
CA GLY A 109 -5.36 2.81 15.67
C GLY A 109 -4.92 3.10 14.24
N ILE A 110 -5.10 2.18 13.29
CA ILE A 110 -4.61 2.33 11.91
C ILE A 110 -5.16 3.61 11.26
N ILE A 111 -6.44 3.95 11.51
CA ILE A 111 -7.09 5.12 10.93
C ILE A 111 -6.55 6.46 11.45
N GLN A 112 -5.82 6.45 12.57
CA GLN A 112 -5.28 7.66 13.20
C GLN A 112 -3.99 8.14 12.52
N PHE A 113 -3.40 7.33 11.63
CA PHE A 113 -2.21 7.69 10.90
C PHE A 113 -2.54 8.49 9.63
N SER A 114 -1.67 9.45 9.30
CA SER A 114 -1.75 10.21 8.06
C SER A 114 -1.19 9.41 6.88
N TRP A 115 -1.94 8.38 6.46
CA TRP A 115 -1.60 7.54 5.31
C TRP A 115 -1.52 8.35 4.01
N GLY A 116 -2.39 9.35 3.85
CA GLY A 116 -2.38 10.25 2.71
C GLY A 116 -1.09 11.05 2.59
N SER A 117 -0.61 11.65 3.68
CA SER A 117 0.67 12.37 3.68
C SER A 117 1.84 11.44 3.39
N THR A 118 1.80 10.22 3.92
CA THR A 118 2.83 9.21 3.66
C THR A 118 2.89 8.83 2.19
N CYS A 119 1.73 8.64 1.54
CA CYS A 119 1.64 8.40 0.10
C CYS A 119 2.21 9.57 -0.70
N LEU A 120 1.85 10.80 -0.34
CA LEU A 120 2.32 12.00 -1.04
C LEU A 120 3.83 12.19 -0.91
N VAL A 121 4.40 11.97 0.28
CA VAL A 121 5.85 12.03 0.50
C VAL A 121 6.57 10.96 -0.31
N HIS A 122 6.04 9.75 -0.39
CA HIS A 122 6.63 8.70 -1.21
C HIS A 122 6.58 9.07 -2.70
N LEU A 123 5.44 9.60 -3.17
CA LEU A 123 5.31 10.07 -4.55
C LEU A 123 6.34 11.15 -4.88
N TYR A 124 6.48 12.17 -4.03
CA TYR A 124 7.45 13.23 -4.27
C TYR A 124 8.89 12.72 -4.25
N ARG A 125 9.23 11.80 -3.33
CA ARG A 125 10.55 11.16 -3.34
C ARG A 125 10.81 10.41 -4.64
N SER A 126 9.82 9.68 -5.15
CA SER A 126 9.93 8.94 -6.40
C SER A 126 10.06 9.89 -7.60
N LEU A 127 9.26 10.96 -7.66
CA LEU A 127 9.38 11.99 -8.71
C LEU A 127 10.76 12.65 -8.71
N CYS A 128 11.27 13.05 -7.54
CA CYS A 128 12.62 13.61 -7.43
C CYS A 128 13.68 12.63 -7.94
N ARG A 129 13.56 11.33 -7.63
CA ARG A 129 14.50 10.30 -8.11
C ARG A 129 14.47 10.13 -9.63
N VAL A 130 13.30 10.24 -10.26
CA VAL A 130 13.17 10.15 -11.73
C VAL A 130 13.85 11.33 -12.44
N THR A 131 13.96 12.49 -11.79
CA THR A 131 14.68 13.63 -12.39
C THR A 131 16.20 13.43 -12.45
N CYS A 132 16.75 12.42 -11.78
CA CYS A 132 18.16 12.06 -11.89
C CYS A 132 18.43 11.29 -13.19
N VAL A 133 19.49 11.67 -13.91
CA VAL A 133 19.85 11.17 -15.25
C VAL A 133 20.01 9.64 -15.32
N ASP A 134 20.37 9.00 -14.21
CA ASP A 134 20.61 7.55 -14.15
C ASP A 134 19.34 6.71 -13.89
N CYS A 135 18.18 7.34 -13.65
CA CYS A 135 16.97 6.63 -13.25
C CYS A 135 16.13 6.16 -14.45
N LYS A 136 16.03 4.84 -14.65
CA LYS A 136 15.26 4.24 -15.75
C LYS A 136 13.81 3.90 -15.42
N GLU A 137 13.45 3.85 -14.13
CA GLU A 137 12.13 3.38 -13.68
C GLU A 137 11.70 4.14 -12.42
N MET A 138 10.42 4.53 -12.38
CA MET A 138 9.79 5.17 -11.22
C MET A 138 9.23 4.13 -10.25
N ASP A 139 9.58 4.25 -8.97
CA ASP A 139 8.94 3.53 -7.87
C ASP A 139 7.75 4.36 -7.29
N GLY A 140 6.97 3.79 -6.38
CA GLY A 140 5.90 4.52 -5.68
C GLY A 140 4.52 4.54 -6.38
N PRO A 141 3.60 5.43 -5.96
CA PRO A 141 2.17 5.34 -6.28
C PRO A 141 1.86 5.89 -7.67
N LEU A 142 2.31 5.21 -8.73
CA LEU A 142 2.05 5.56 -10.13
C LEU A 142 0.56 5.73 -10.43
N THR A 143 -0.27 4.88 -9.84
CA THR A 143 -1.74 4.95 -9.98
C THR A 143 -2.30 6.28 -9.48
N LEU A 144 -1.76 6.82 -8.39
CA LEU A 144 -2.18 8.12 -7.86
C LEU A 144 -1.80 9.25 -8.83
N LEU A 145 -0.59 9.22 -9.37
CA LEU A 145 -0.12 10.23 -10.34
C LEU A 145 -0.95 10.18 -11.64
N LEU A 146 -1.19 8.99 -12.18
CA LEU A 146 -2.00 8.79 -13.38
C LEU A 146 -3.44 9.27 -13.18
N THR A 147 -4.08 8.86 -12.08
CA THR A 147 -5.46 9.26 -11.77
C THR A 147 -5.56 10.78 -11.59
N TRP A 148 -4.61 11.38 -10.88
CA TRP A 148 -4.55 12.83 -10.73
C TRP A 148 -4.38 13.56 -12.07
N ALA A 149 -3.49 13.06 -12.93
CA ALA A 149 -3.27 13.64 -14.24
C ALA A 149 -4.55 13.58 -15.09
N TRP A 150 -5.30 12.48 -15.06
CA TRP A 150 -6.58 12.38 -15.79
C TRP A 150 -7.65 13.33 -15.25
N ILE A 151 -7.72 13.55 -13.94
CA ILE A 151 -8.70 14.47 -13.32
C ILE A 151 -8.35 15.93 -13.64
N ARG A 152 -7.07 16.31 -13.55
CA ARG A 152 -6.62 17.71 -13.71
C ARG A 152 -6.28 18.08 -15.14
N LEU A 153 -5.93 17.11 -15.98
CA LEU A 153 -5.55 17.27 -17.39
C LEU A 153 -6.40 16.32 -18.25
N PRO A 154 -7.70 16.61 -18.47
CA PRO A 154 -8.62 15.70 -19.15
C PRO A 154 -8.19 15.29 -20.57
N PHE A 155 -7.36 16.10 -21.23
CA PHE A 155 -6.81 15.79 -22.55
C PHE A 155 -5.79 14.63 -22.54
N LEU A 156 -5.24 14.26 -21.38
CA LEU A 156 -4.40 13.06 -21.20
C LEU A 156 -5.22 11.82 -20.83
N ALA A 157 -6.51 11.98 -20.52
CA ALA A 157 -7.34 10.85 -20.16
C ALA A 157 -7.57 9.94 -21.37
N PRO A 158 -7.55 8.61 -21.20
CA PRO A 158 -7.91 7.70 -22.27
C PRO A 158 -9.33 8.00 -22.73
N ILE A 159 -9.51 8.19 -24.04
CA ILE A 159 -10.82 8.39 -24.66
C ILE A 159 -11.60 7.09 -24.44
N SER A 160 -12.69 7.14 -23.67
CA SER A 160 -13.56 5.98 -23.56
C SER A 160 -14.38 5.86 -24.84
N ASP A 161 -14.09 4.88 -25.68
CA ASP A 161 -14.92 4.57 -26.86
C ASP A 161 -16.32 4.02 -26.50
N ASN A 162 -16.64 3.92 -25.20
CA ASN A 162 -17.92 3.43 -24.72
C ASN A 162 -18.35 4.23 -23.46
N PRO A 163 -19.30 5.18 -23.57
CA PRO A 163 -19.90 5.77 -22.39
C PRO A 163 -20.68 4.67 -21.67
N ARG A 164 -20.15 4.17 -20.55
CA ARG A 164 -20.88 3.25 -19.68
C ARG A 164 -22.09 3.99 -19.12
N VAL A 165 -23.23 3.88 -19.81
CA VAL A 165 -24.54 4.28 -19.30
C VAL A 165 -24.85 3.34 -18.15
N PHE A 166 -24.64 3.79 -16.91
CA PHE A 166 -25.13 3.09 -15.74
C PHE A 166 -26.65 3.27 -15.69
N SER A 167 -27.38 2.31 -16.28
CA SER A 167 -28.84 2.23 -16.19
C SER A 167 -29.27 1.82 -14.78
N ILE A 168 -29.08 2.68 -13.79
CA ILE A 168 -29.65 2.52 -12.44
C ILE A 168 -30.20 3.87 -11.98
N ALA A 169 -31.19 4.38 -12.73
CA ALA A 169 -32.13 5.40 -12.27
C ALA A 169 -33.32 5.39 -13.24
N ASN A 170 -34.12 4.33 -13.17
CA ASN A 170 -35.53 4.32 -13.59
C ASN A 170 -36.16 3.03 -13.06
N ARG A 171 -36.56 3.08 -11.79
CA ARG A 171 -37.63 2.27 -11.25
C ARG A 171 -38.40 3.09 -10.23
#